data_AF-A0A258KRY0-F1
#
_entry.id   AF-A0A258KRY0-F1
#
_cell.length_a   1.000
_cell.length_b   1.000
_cell.length_c   1.000
_cell.angle_alpha   90.00
_cell.angle_beta   90.00
_cell.angle_gamma   90.00
#
_symmetry.space_group_name_H-M   'P 1'
#
loop_
_entity.id
_entity.type
_entity.pdbx_description
1 polymer ?
#
loop_
_entity_poly.entity_id
_entity_poly.type
_entity_poly.pdbx_seq_one_letter_code
_entity_poly.pdbx_strand_id
1 'polypeptide(L)'
;MSLIETGIEKGLIRFDEDKNFITYIHQNKKRGYNNPEEKVQAETFLNLILNYGYPVNRIKQYLSVQMGSETKEADIIVYADDECVDTYILVECKKEEITDQQFNIAVDQAYSYAVAEGAKYVWTTSKIKNQYYEVPDKKPKSRIEIPDIPQFGVNKLAPYKYVKGGFLQSEGETESNIVAEPDPNVKQKFFELEIVSENELTKIFIQAHQALWGGGQRNPSVAFDELDKLIFCKIWDEKHPRKVGQPYDFQLFRDETPEDLLERIKGLYEQGRKKDPEVFKDDITLTATETLTIVKYFQRINLNKTDLDSKGKAFETFMGSFFRGDFGQYFTPRPIVKFIVDSLPINNHSRVLDTSCGSGGFLLHALDKVREQANEFYDKVKEEKDHFRHWHDFAEKNLFGIEINDQIARTAKMNMIIHDDGHTNVIASDGLLSDKDMQAKSKNKELVYGTFDFIITNPPFGSSIKQ
;
A
#
# COMPACT_ATOMS: atom_id res chain seq x y z
N MET A 1 8.48 14.04 -12.49
CA MET A 1 8.17 13.51 -13.83
C MET A 1 7.96 12.02 -13.70
N SER A 2 6.95 11.48 -14.38
CA SER A 2 6.71 10.04 -14.42
C SER A 2 7.84 9.33 -15.18
N LEU A 3 7.98 8.01 -14.99
CA LEU A 3 8.93 7.20 -15.78
C LEU A 3 8.65 7.35 -17.28
N ILE A 4 7.36 7.37 -17.66
CA ILE A 4 6.93 7.51 -19.06
C ILE A 4 7.37 8.84 -19.66
N GLU A 5 7.16 9.96 -18.96
CA GLU A 5 7.62 11.29 -19.40
C GLU A 5 9.15 11.31 -19.59
N THR A 6 9.88 10.83 -18.59
CA THR A 6 11.34 10.75 -18.63
C THR A 6 11.83 9.85 -19.77
N GLY A 7 11.10 8.77 -20.05
CA GLY A 7 11.39 7.83 -21.14
C GLY A 7 11.18 8.44 -22.53
N ILE A 8 10.18 9.30 -22.69
CA ILE A 8 9.96 10.06 -23.93
C ILE A 8 11.07 11.08 -24.12
N GLU A 9 11.39 11.86 -23.08
CA GLU A 9 12.44 12.89 -23.14
C GLU A 9 13.82 12.30 -23.46
N LYS A 10 14.14 11.14 -22.91
CA LYS A 10 15.40 10.42 -23.18
C LYS A 10 15.40 9.62 -24.48
N GLY A 11 14.31 9.65 -25.26
CA GLY A 11 14.22 8.91 -26.52
C GLY A 11 14.28 7.39 -26.34
N LEU A 12 13.80 6.87 -25.21
CA LEU A 12 13.69 5.42 -24.96
C LEU A 12 12.39 4.87 -25.56
N ILE A 13 11.31 5.64 -25.45
CA ILE A 13 9.98 5.31 -25.98
C ILE A 13 9.36 6.50 -26.72
N ARG A 14 8.37 6.22 -27.56
CA ARG A 14 7.52 7.25 -28.18
C ARG A 14 6.09 6.72 -28.36
N PHE A 15 5.12 7.61 -28.22
CA PHE A 15 3.72 7.33 -28.54
C PHE A 15 3.35 7.85 -29.94
N ASP A 16 2.33 7.23 -30.55
CA ASP A 16 1.61 7.86 -31.65
C ASP A 16 0.73 9.02 -31.15
N GLU A 17 0.15 9.79 -32.09
CA GLU A 17 -0.62 11.00 -31.78
C GLU A 17 -1.76 10.73 -30.80
N ASP A 18 -2.44 9.60 -30.95
CA ASP A 18 -3.58 9.19 -30.11
C ASP A 18 -3.18 8.41 -28.84
N LYS A 19 -1.88 8.17 -28.61
CA LYS A 19 -1.35 7.30 -27.53
C LYS A 19 -1.92 5.88 -27.50
N ASN A 20 -2.40 5.39 -28.64
CA ASN A 20 -2.90 4.02 -28.80
C ASN A 20 -1.75 3.01 -28.88
N PHE A 21 -0.58 3.45 -29.36
CA PHE A 21 0.58 2.60 -29.53
C PHE A 21 1.84 3.21 -28.91
N ILE A 22 2.62 2.35 -28.27
CA ILE A 22 3.96 2.66 -27.79
C ILE A 22 4.99 2.07 -28.75
N THR A 23 6.06 2.80 -29.00
CA THR A 23 7.23 2.35 -29.76
C THR A 23 8.45 2.37 -28.87
N TYR A 24 9.10 1.21 -28.69
CA TYR A 24 10.39 1.07 -28.03
C TYR A 24 11.49 1.43 -29.04
N ILE A 25 12.09 2.61 -28.89
CA ILE A 25 12.87 3.26 -29.96
C ILE A 25 14.09 2.42 -30.35
N HIS A 26 14.82 1.89 -29.37
CA HIS A 26 16.06 1.14 -29.63
C HIS A 26 15.87 -0.12 -30.50
N GLN A 27 14.75 -0.83 -30.31
CA GLN A 27 14.43 -2.05 -31.08
C GLN A 27 13.45 -1.80 -32.22
N ASN A 28 12.95 -0.57 -32.36
CA ASN A 28 11.88 -0.20 -33.29
C ASN A 28 10.66 -1.13 -33.21
N LYS A 29 10.30 -1.57 -31.99
CA LYS A 29 9.13 -2.43 -31.73
C LYS A 29 7.93 -1.60 -31.35
N LYS A 30 6.79 -1.81 -32.03
CA LYS A 30 5.52 -1.12 -31.79
C LYS A 30 4.49 -2.05 -31.14
N ARG A 31 3.80 -1.60 -30.09
CA ARG A 31 2.79 -2.38 -29.35
C ARG A 31 1.58 -1.53 -28.98
N GLY A 32 0.43 -2.18 -28.81
CA GLY A 32 -0.83 -1.52 -28.45
C GLY A 32 -0.86 -1.17 -26.96
N TYR A 33 -0.76 0.11 -26.65
CA TYR A 33 -0.67 0.62 -25.27
C TYR A 33 -2.01 0.58 -24.51
N ASN A 34 -3.11 0.34 -25.22
CA ASN A 34 -4.42 0.13 -24.61
C ASN A 34 -4.50 -1.20 -23.82
N ASN A 35 -3.60 -2.15 -24.07
CA ASN A 35 -3.49 -3.35 -23.26
C ASN A 35 -2.96 -2.97 -21.84
N PRO A 36 -3.68 -3.27 -20.75
CA PRO A 36 -3.21 -2.96 -19.40
C PRO A 36 -1.86 -3.59 -19.04
N GLU A 37 -1.55 -4.78 -19.57
CA GLU A 37 -0.26 -5.45 -19.35
C GLU A 37 0.90 -4.71 -20.03
N GLU A 38 0.65 -4.15 -21.21
CA GLU A 38 1.63 -3.35 -21.97
C GLU A 38 2.02 -2.08 -21.19
N LYS A 39 1.10 -1.51 -20.41
CA LYS A 39 1.41 -0.35 -19.55
C LYS A 39 2.41 -0.72 -18.46
N VAL A 40 2.21 -1.86 -17.80
CA VAL A 40 3.12 -2.39 -16.78
C VAL A 40 4.48 -2.72 -17.41
N GLN A 41 4.48 -3.33 -18.59
CA GLN A 41 5.71 -3.65 -19.30
C GLN A 41 6.51 -2.40 -19.72
N ALA A 42 5.85 -1.36 -20.23
CA ALA A 42 6.49 -0.10 -20.59
C ALA A 42 7.14 0.58 -19.37
N GLU A 43 6.41 0.66 -18.25
CA GLU A 43 6.96 1.20 -16.99
C GLU A 43 8.13 0.33 -16.48
N THR A 44 8.03 -0.99 -16.59
CA THR A 44 9.06 -1.93 -16.14
C THR A 44 10.34 -1.83 -16.98
N PHE A 45 10.21 -1.73 -18.31
CA PHE A 45 11.32 -1.45 -19.22
C PHE A 45 12.05 -0.15 -18.85
N LEU A 46 11.29 0.91 -18.60
CA LEU A 46 11.86 2.20 -18.19
C LEU A 46 12.50 2.13 -16.82
N ASN A 47 11.92 1.38 -15.87
CA ASN A 47 12.47 1.19 -14.54
C ASN A 47 13.84 0.50 -14.60
N LEU A 48 13.99 -0.55 -15.42
CA LEU A 48 15.26 -1.26 -15.63
C LEU A 48 16.38 -0.32 -16.11
N ILE A 49 16.06 0.63 -16.99
CA ILE A 49 17.06 1.57 -17.53
C ILE A 49 17.30 2.73 -16.57
N LEU A 50 16.24 3.40 -16.13
CA LEU A 50 16.33 4.68 -15.44
C LEU A 50 16.68 4.53 -13.96
N ASN A 51 16.22 3.46 -13.31
CA ASN A 51 16.43 3.24 -11.89
C ASN A 51 17.41 2.12 -11.60
N TYR A 52 17.40 1.04 -12.39
CA TYR A 52 18.36 -0.07 -12.25
C TYR A 52 19.63 0.10 -13.10
N GLY A 53 19.67 1.09 -13.99
CA GLY A 53 20.89 1.47 -14.71
C GLY A 53 21.30 0.54 -15.85
N TYR A 54 20.43 -0.39 -16.28
CA TYR A 54 20.78 -1.32 -17.35
C TYR A 54 20.89 -0.60 -18.71
N PRO A 55 21.96 -0.87 -19.49
CA PRO A 55 22.09 -0.34 -20.85
C PRO A 55 20.94 -0.82 -21.75
N VAL A 56 20.35 0.09 -22.51
CA VAL A 56 19.19 -0.20 -23.36
C VAL A 56 19.46 -1.29 -24.41
N ASN A 57 20.70 -1.42 -24.86
CA ASN A 57 21.12 -2.44 -25.82
C ASN A 57 21.10 -3.87 -25.24
N ARG A 58 21.25 -4.01 -23.91
CA ARG A 58 21.18 -5.28 -23.17
C ARG A 58 19.77 -5.67 -22.76
N ILE A 59 18.76 -4.88 -23.12
CA ILE A 59 17.35 -5.18 -22.81
C ILE A 59 16.62 -5.48 -24.11
N LYS A 60 16.00 -6.65 -24.18
CA LYS A 60 15.14 -7.06 -25.30
C LYS A 60 13.72 -7.28 -24.79
N GLN A 61 12.72 -6.85 -25.56
CA GLN A 61 11.31 -7.14 -25.25
C GLN A 61 10.74 -8.14 -26.24
N TYR A 62 9.74 -8.92 -25.87
CA TYR A 62 8.99 -9.82 -26.77
C TYR A 62 9.89 -10.76 -27.56
N LEU A 63 10.70 -11.54 -26.84
CA LEU A 63 11.53 -12.58 -27.46
C LEU A 63 10.77 -13.89 -27.46
N SER A 64 10.52 -14.42 -28.66
CA SER A 64 9.96 -15.76 -28.81
C SER A 64 11.04 -16.79 -28.54
N VAL A 65 10.79 -17.68 -27.57
CA VAL A 65 11.74 -18.71 -27.18
C VAL A 65 11.07 -20.08 -27.16
N GLN A 66 11.80 -21.10 -27.62
CA GLN A 66 11.30 -22.48 -27.63
C GLN A 66 11.41 -23.09 -26.24
N MET A 67 10.26 -23.50 -25.69
CA MET A 67 10.16 -24.27 -24.45
C MET A 67 9.64 -25.68 -24.79
N GLY A 68 10.56 -26.60 -25.06
CA GLY A 68 10.19 -27.95 -25.50
C GLY A 68 9.49 -27.90 -26.86
N SER A 69 8.20 -28.26 -26.91
CA SER A 69 7.38 -28.21 -28.13
C SER A 69 6.60 -26.91 -28.31
N GLU A 70 6.53 -26.04 -27.29
CA GLU A 70 5.79 -24.79 -27.34
C GLU A 70 6.74 -23.59 -27.54
N THR A 71 6.27 -22.55 -28.21
CA THR A 71 7.01 -21.26 -28.31
C THR A 71 6.31 -20.26 -27.40
N LYS A 72 7.05 -19.68 -26.45
CA LYS A 72 6.53 -18.68 -25.51
C LYS A 72 7.28 -17.37 -25.69
N GLU A 73 6.56 -16.25 -25.60
CA GLU A 73 7.11 -14.91 -25.71
C GLU A 73 7.49 -14.41 -24.30
N ALA A 74 8.76 -14.11 -24.09
CA ALA A 74 9.25 -13.42 -22.89
C ALA A 74 8.90 -11.93 -22.97
N ASP A 75 8.34 -11.35 -21.92
CA ASP A 75 8.00 -9.93 -21.92
C ASP A 75 9.26 -9.07 -22.00
N ILE A 76 10.20 -9.25 -21.07
CA ILE A 76 11.49 -8.54 -21.09
C ILE A 76 12.62 -9.48 -20.66
N ILE A 77 13.73 -9.45 -21.39
CA ILE A 77 14.97 -10.11 -21.03
C ILE A 77 16.08 -9.06 -20.91
N VAL A 78 16.83 -9.13 -19.81
CA VAL A 78 18.07 -8.37 -19.60
C VAL A 78 19.25 -9.32 -19.74
N TYR A 79 20.23 -8.95 -20.55
CA TYR A 79 21.43 -9.73 -20.81
C TYR A 79 22.63 -9.27 -19.98
N ALA A 80 23.53 -10.20 -19.67
CA ALA A 80 24.76 -9.93 -18.93
C ALA A 80 25.81 -9.21 -19.81
N ASP A 81 25.74 -9.41 -21.12
CA ASP A 81 26.69 -8.96 -22.13
C ASP A 81 26.03 -8.09 -23.23
N ASP A 82 26.83 -7.38 -24.02
CA ASP A 82 26.34 -6.49 -25.08
C ASP A 82 25.93 -7.25 -26.35
N GLU A 83 26.49 -8.45 -26.53
CA GLU A 83 26.17 -9.39 -27.62
C GLU A 83 24.79 -10.04 -27.44
N CYS A 84 24.19 -9.90 -26.25
CA CYS A 84 22.90 -10.45 -25.85
C CYS A 84 22.86 -11.99 -25.94
N VAL A 85 23.89 -12.65 -25.41
CA VAL A 85 24.01 -14.12 -25.38
C VAL A 85 23.57 -14.68 -24.04
N ASP A 86 24.08 -14.13 -22.94
CA ASP A 86 23.85 -14.67 -21.60
C ASP A 86 22.68 -13.96 -20.93
N THR A 87 21.54 -14.65 -20.86
CA THR A 87 20.35 -14.16 -20.14
C THR A 87 20.69 -13.92 -18.67
N TYR A 88 20.48 -12.70 -18.18
CA TYR A 88 20.77 -12.32 -16.80
C TYR A 88 19.50 -12.21 -15.95
N ILE A 89 18.53 -11.42 -16.40
CA ILE A 89 17.24 -11.24 -15.73
C ILE A 89 16.13 -11.55 -16.71
N LEU A 90 15.19 -12.36 -16.27
CA LEU A 90 13.94 -12.62 -16.97
C LEU A 90 12.80 -11.90 -16.26
N VAL A 91 12.03 -11.11 -17.00
CA VAL A 91 10.93 -10.33 -16.44
C VAL A 91 9.61 -10.75 -17.09
N GLU A 92 8.63 -11.05 -16.24
CA GLU A 92 7.26 -11.39 -16.61
C GLU A 92 6.33 -10.30 -16.08
N CYS A 93 5.60 -9.64 -16.97
CA CYS A 93 4.67 -8.57 -16.66
C CYS A 93 3.24 -9.10 -16.70
N LYS A 94 2.39 -8.58 -15.82
CA LYS A 94 0.95 -8.85 -15.81
C LYS A 94 0.20 -7.53 -15.62
N LYS A 95 -1.05 -7.49 -16.06
CA LYS A 95 -1.95 -6.35 -15.76
C LYS A 95 -2.02 -6.08 -14.25
N GLU A 96 -2.23 -4.81 -13.87
CA GLU A 96 -2.28 -4.37 -12.46
C GLU A 96 -3.29 -5.13 -11.58
N GLU A 97 -4.45 -5.47 -12.15
CA GLU A 97 -5.60 -6.08 -11.46
C GLU A 97 -5.65 -7.60 -11.70
N ILE A 98 -4.50 -8.27 -11.63
CA ILE A 98 -4.40 -9.73 -11.70
C ILE A 98 -4.65 -10.35 -10.33
N THR A 99 -5.34 -11.49 -10.28
CA THR A 99 -5.57 -12.18 -8.99
C THR A 99 -4.29 -12.80 -8.46
N ASP A 100 -4.20 -12.98 -7.14
CA ASP A 100 -3.01 -13.55 -6.50
C ASP A 100 -2.67 -14.95 -7.04
N GLN A 101 -3.69 -15.77 -7.29
CA GLN A 101 -3.53 -17.09 -7.88
C GLN A 101 -2.95 -17.04 -9.29
N GLN A 102 -3.47 -16.15 -10.16
CA GLN A 102 -2.96 -15.98 -11.52
C GLN A 102 -1.53 -15.40 -11.51
N PHE A 103 -1.23 -14.50 -10.58
CA PHE A 103 0.10 -13.97 -10.39
C PHE A 103 1.10 -15.07 -9.99
N ASN A 104 0.75 -15.94 -9.05
CA ASN A 104 1.64 -17.02 -8.61
C ASN A 104 1.86 -18.06 -9.74
N ILE A 105 0.86 -18.32 -10.58
CA ILE A 105 1.03 -19.13 -11.79
C ILE A 105 2.02 -18.46 -12.76
N ALA A 106 1.94 -17.13 -12.94
CA ALA A 106 2.89 -16.39 -13.76
C ALA A 106 4.32 -16.46 -13.19
N VAL A 107 4.48 -16.36 -11.86
CA VAL A 107 5.76 -16.57 -11.17
C VAL A 107 6.31 -17.97 -11.45
N ASP A 108 5.48 -19.02 -11.34
CA ASP A 108 5.90 -20.40 -11.60
C ASP A 108 6.41 -20.59 -13.03
N GLN A 109 5.69 -20.01 -13.98
CA GLN A 109 6.04 -20.04 -15.39
C GLN A 109 7.33 -19.29 -15.67
N ALA A 110 7.45 -18.05 -15.16
CA ALA A 110 8.64 -17.21 -15.33
C ALA A 110 9.88 -17.88 -14.74
N TYR A 111 9.77 -18.48 -13.55
CA TYR A 111 10.88 -19.21 -12.93
C TYR A 111 11.29 -20.44 -13.73
N SER A 112 10.31 -21.22 -14.20
CA SER A 112 10.60 -22.41 -15.03
C SER A 112 11.32 -22.03 -16.31
N TYR A 113 10.93 -20.90 -16.89
CA TYR A 113 11.55 -20.34 -18.10
C TYR A 113 12.97 -19.81 -17.84
N ALA A 114 13.16 -19.08 -16.75
CA ALA A 114 14.48 -18.64 -16.31
C ALA A 114 15.48 -19.80 -16.10
N VAL A 115 15.02 -20.91 -15.52
CA VAL A 115 15.85 -22.11 -15.35
C VAL A 115 16.26 -22.72 -16.69
N ALA A 116 15.38 -22.70 -17.70
CA ALA A 116 15.64 -23.24 -19.03
C ALA A 116 16.63 -22.35 -19.83
N GLU A 117 16.46 -21.03 -19.75
CA GLU A 117 17.33 -20.04 -20.42
C GLU A 117 18.68 -19.83 -19.72
N GLY A 118 18.84 -20.34 -18.50
CA GLY A 118 20.03 -20.06 -17.70
C GLY A 118 20.05 -18.65 -17.09
N ALA A 119 18.89 -18.00 -16.98
CA ALA A 119 18.77 -16.72 -16.31
C ALA A 119 19.18 -16.82 -14.84
N LYS A 120 19.84 -15.77 -14.33
CA LYS A 120 20.31 -15.71 -12.94
C LYS A 120 19.24 -15.16 -11.99
N TYR A 121 18.38 -14.28 -12.49
CA TYR A 121 17.30 -13.68 -11.72
C TYR A 121 15.98 -13.68 -12.47
N VAL A 122 14.89 -13.64 -11.70
CA VAL A 122 13.53 -13.57 -12.20
C VAL A 122 12.81 -12.42 -11.51
N TRP A 123 12.08 -11.63 -12.28
CA TRP A 123 11.19 -10.60 -11.77
C TRP A 123 9.80 -10.79 -12.35
N THR A 124 8.81 -11.05 -11.51
CA THR A 124 7.40 -11.02 -11.92
C THR A 124 6.74 -9.77 -11.34
N THR A 125 6.02 -9.01 -12.16
CA THR A 125 5.41 -7.74 -11.73
C THR A 125 4.03 -7.48 -12.32
N SER A 126 3.17 -6.91 -11.48
CA SER A 126 1.91 -6.26 -11.88
C SER A 126 1.93 -4.77 -11.58
N LYS A 127 3.13 -4.18 -11.36
CA LYS A 127 3.36 -2.85 -10.74
C LYS A 127 2.92 -2.78 -9.27
N ILE A 128 1.71 -3.23 -8.96
CA ILE A 128 1.17 -3.31 -7.59
C ILE A 128 1.94 -4.35 -6.78
N LYS A 129 2.09 -5.57 -7.30
CA LYS A 129 2.83 -6.66 -6.65
C LYS A 129 4.10 -6.97 -7.44
N ASN A 130 5.21 -7.14 -6.72
CA ASN A 130 6.49 -7.53 -7.27
C ASN A 130 7.02 -8.77 -6.53
N GLN A 131 7.53 -9.75 -7.26
CA GLN A 131 8.24 -10.90 -6.68
C GLN A 131 9.54 -11.12 -7.45
N TYR A 132 10.61 -11.38 -6.70
CA TYR A 132 11.95 -11.52 -7.23
C TYR A 132 12.57 -12.83 -6.76
N TYR A 133 13.26 -13.51 -7.66
CA TYR A 133 13.94 -14.76 -7.35
C TYR A 133 15.35 -14.79 -7.90
N GLU A 134 16.25 -15.43 -7.16
CA GLU A 134 17.57 -15.86 -7.63
C GLU A 134 17.49 -17.32 -8.05
N VAL A 135 18.04 -17.65 -9.23
CA VAL A 135 18.14 -19.02 -9.74
C VAL A 135 19.50 -19.57 -9.34
N PRO A 136 19.57 -20.61 -8.46
CA PRO A 136 20.85 -21.14 -8.02
C PRO A 136 21.61 -21.85 -9.14
N ASP A 137 22.93 -21.68 -9.17
CA ASP A 137 23.84 -22.41 -10.07
C ASP A 137 23.93 -23.91 -9.71
N LYS A 138 23.76 -24.23 -8.43
CA LYS A 138 23.91 -25.59 -7.88
C LYS A 138 22.57 -26.31 -7.73
N LYS A 139 22.55 -27.60 -8.06
CA LYS A 139 21.38 -28.46 -7.82
C LYS A 139 21.30 -28.86 -6.34
N PRO A 140 20.09 -28.93 -5.73
CA PRO A 140 18.78 -28.66 -6.33
C PRO A 140 18.53 -27.16 -6.52
N LYS A 141 17.95 -26.77 -7.67
CA LYS A 141 17.59 -25.38 -7.99
C LYS A 141 16.31 -24.94 -7.25
N SER A 142 16.31 -25.02 -5.91
CA SER A 142 15.21 -24.50 -5.10
C SER A 142 15.11 -22.98 -5.28
N ARG A 143 13.90 -22.45 -5.40
CA ARG A 143 13.69 -21.01 -5.57
C ARG A 143 14.20 -20.26 -4.35
N ILE A 144 15.06 -19.26 -4.57
CA ILE A 144 15.51 -18.35 -3.52
C ILE A 144 14.77 -17.04 -3.74
N GLU A 145 13.81 -16.72 -2.87
CA GLU A 145 13.14 -15.42 -2.88
C GLU A 145 14.11 -14.34 -2.37
N ILE A 146 14.17 -13.23 -3.08
CA ILE A 146 15.08 -12.10 -2.79
C ILE A 146 14.28 -10.80 -2.70
N PRO A 147 14.76 -9.79 -1.96
CA PRO A 147 14.03 -8.53 -1.77
C PRO A 147 14.01 -7.63 -3.02
N ASP A 148 14.97 -7.80 -3.94
CA ASP A 148 15.07 -7.03 -5.18
C ASP A 148 15.92 -7.77 -6.22
N ILE A 149 15.90 -7.33 -7.47
CA ILE A 149 16.93 -7.69 -8.47
C ILE A 149 18.17 -6.80 -8.31
N PRO A 150 19.37 -7.28 -8.71
CA PRO A 150 20.55 -6.41 -8.73
C PRO A 150 20.36 -5.25 -9.70
N GLN A 151 21.02 -4.13 -9.41
CA GLN A 151 21.20 -3.03 -10.35
C GLN A 151 22.41 -3.33 -11.23
N PHE A 152 22.52 -2.63 -12.35
CA PHE A 152 23.67 -2.78 -13.24
C PHE A 152 24.99 -2.53 -12.51
N GLY A 153 25.92 -3.48 -12.61
CA GLY A 153 27.21 -3.45 -11.90
C GLY A 153 27.17 -3.96 -10.45
N VAL A 154 26.00 -4.19 -9.85
CA VAL A 154 25.89 -4.70 -8.47
C VAL A 154 25.99 -6.21 -8.44
N ASN A 155 27.09 -6.71 -7.88
CA ASN A 155 27.37 -8.16 -7.80
C ASN A 155 26.86 -8.83 -6.53
N LYS A 156 26.56 -8.06 -5.48
CA LYS A 156 26.04 -8.56 -4.20
C LYS A 156 24.83 -7.76 -3.78
N LEU A 157 23.67 -8.42 -3.76
CA LEU A 157 22.42 -7.81 -3.35
C LEU A 157 22.40 -7.58 -1.83
N ALA A 158 21.92 -6.42 -1.42
CA ALA A 158 21.61 -6.08 -0.04
C ALA A 158 20.45 -6.95 0.48
N PRO A 159 20.38 -7.17 1.81
CA PRO A 159 19.35 -8.01 2.38
C PRO A 159 17.97 -7.34 2.45
N TYR A 160 17.80 -6.10 2.00
CA TYR A 160 16.54 -5.36 2.01
C TYR A 160 16.53 -4.30 0.91
N LYS A 161 15.35 -3.77 0.58
CA LYS A 161 15.15 -2.82 -0.52
C LYS A 161 14.86 -1.40 -0.05
N TYR A 162 14.03 -1.25 0.98
CA TYR A 162 13.50 0.05 1.39
C TYR A 162 14.18 0.58 2.65
N VAL A 163 14.68 1.81 2.59
CA VAL A 163 15.32 2.51 3.72
C VAL A 163 14.85 3.94 3.78
N LYS A 164 14.83 4.52 4.99
CA LYS A 164 14.49 5.93 5.15
C LYS A 164 15.50 6.80 4.40
N GLY A 165 14.98 7.67 3.55
CA GLY A 165 15.74 8.63 2.74
C GLY A 165 16.21 8.12 1.37
N GLY A 166 16.13 6.81 1.09
CA GLY A 166 16.45 6.22 -0.22
C GLY A 166 17.74 6.75 -0.88
N PHE A 167 18.90 6.22 -0.50
CA PHE A 167 20.22 6.70 -0.95
C PHE A 167 21.08 5.54 -1.46
N LEU A 168 22.17 5.88 -2.14
CA LEU A 168 23.23 4.94 -2.49
C LEU A 168 24.01 4.59 -1.22
N GLN A 169 24.41 3.32 -1.02
CA GLN A 169 25.21 2.88 0.13
C GLN A 169 26.60 3.59 0.28
N SER A 170 26.88 4.63 -0.51
CA SER A 170 28.02 5.53 -0.45
C SER A 170 27.69 6.98 -0.10
N GLU A 171 26.47 7.38 0.28
CA GLU A 171 26.23 8.74 0.81
C GLU A 171 26.73 8.90 2.27
N GLY A 172 28.03 8.63 2.45
CA GLY A 172 28.94 9.55 3.10
C GLY A 172 30.08 9.76 2.10
N GLU A 173 30.12 10.96 1.47
CA GLU A 173 31.12 11.49 0.50
C GLU A 173 30.72 11.51 -1.00
N THR A 174 30.26 12.71 -1.40
CA THR A 174 30.40 13.46 -2.68
C THR A 174 29.87 12.94 -4.02
N GLU A 175 29.22 13.91 -4.70
CA GLU A 175 28.68 13.99 -6.06
C GLU A 175 29.49 13.32 -7.19
N SER A 176 28.84 12.41 -7.93
CA SER A 176 28.77 12.47 -9.40
C SER A 176 27.79 11.42 -9.91
N ASN A 177 26.71 11.88 -10.54
CA ASN A 177 25.72 11.03 -11.20
C ASN A 177 26.22 10.62 -12.59
N ILE A 178 26.17 9.30 -12.84
CA ILE A 178 26.24 8.53 -14.11
C ILE A 178 27.31 7.45 -13.97
N VAL A 179 26.89 6.19 -13.82
CA VAL A 179 27.77 5.02 -13.86
C VAL A 179 27.65 4.38 -15.24
N ALA A 180 28.78 4.28 -15.95
CA ALA A 180 28.97 3.41 -17.11
C ALA A 180 30.04 2.36 -16.76
N GLU A 181 29.83 1.14 -17.24
CA GLU A 181 30.56 -0.12 -16.96
C GLU A 181 30.44 -0.66 -15.51
N PRO A 182 30.46 -2.00 -15.33
CA PRO A 182 30.37 -2.63 -14.00
C PRO A 182 31.65 -2.39 -13.19
N ASP A 183 31.67 -1.31 -12.40
CA ASP A 183 32.67 -1.08 -11.36
C ASP A 183 32.39 -2.03 -10.17
N PRO A 184 33.36 -2.85 -9.69
CA PRO A 184 33.20 -3.62 -8.47
C PRO A 184 32.93 -2.78 -7.20
N ASN A 185 33.04 -1.45 -7.29
CA ASN A 185 32.62 -0.48 -6.29
C ASN A 185 31.21 0.08 -6.48
N VAL A 186 30.45 -0.31 -7.53
CA VAL A 186 29.04 0.10 -7.67
C VAL A 186 28.25 -0.49 -6.52
N LYS A 187 27.81 0.38 -5.61
CA LYS A 187 26.99 0.00 -4.48
C LYS A 187 25.51 0.06 -4.85
N GLN A 188 24.74 -0.84 -4.27
CA GLN A 188 23.29 -0.85 -4.44
C GLN A 188 22.67 0.47 -3.95
N LYS A 189 21.82 1.05 -4.77
CA LYS A 189 20.88 2.12 -4.41
C LYS A 189 19.70 1.50 -3.68
N PHE A 190 19.41 2.02 -2.51
CA PHE A 190 18.19 1.71 -1.78
C PHE A 190 17.06 2.65 -2.20
N PHE A 191 15.83 2.19 -2.01
CA PHE A 191 14.65 2.95 -2.35
C PHE A 191 14.01 3.53 -1.08
N GLU A 192 13.46 4.73 -1.19
CA GLU A 192 12.50 5.23 -0.20
C GLU A 192 11.12 4.65 -0.53
N LEU A 193 10.23 4.60 0.46
CA LEU A 193 8.83 4.22 0.23
C LEU A 193 8.14 5.22 -0.71
N GLU A 194 7.30 4.69 -1.59
CA GLU A 194 6.70 5.45 -2.70
C GLU A 194 5.34 6.04 -2.33
N ILE A 195 5.14 7.31 -2.67
CA ILE A 195 3.82 7.93 -2.62
C ILE A 195 3.03 7.46 -3.83
N VAL A 196 1.81 6.96 -3.60
CA VAL A 196 0.96 6.40 -4.65
C VAL A 196 -0.32 7.23 -4.81
N SER A 197 -0.94 7.12 -5.98
CA SER A 197 -2.23 7.78 -6.24
C SER A 197 -3.38 7.11 -5.47
N GLU A 198 -4.47 7.85 -5.22
CA GLU A 198 -5.73 7.32 -4.67
C GLU A 198 -6.20 6.04 -5.40
N ASN A 199 -6.16 6.05 -6.74
CA ASN A 199 -6.60 4.91 -7.55
C ASN A 199 -5.71 3.68 -7.35
N GLU A 200 -4.39 3.86 -7.33
CA GLU A 200 -3.45 2.75 -7.09
C GLU A 200 -3.62 2.20 -5.68
N LEU A 201 -3.76 3.07 -4.68
CA LEU A 201 -3.97 2.67 -3.29
C LEU A 201 -5.29 1.91 -3.10
N THR A 202 -6.36 2.35 -3.76
CA THR A 202 -7.65 1.65 -3.76
C THR A 202 -7.51 0.23 -4.32
N LYS A 203 -6.78 0.08 -5.44
CA LYS A 203 -6.51 -1.24 -6.03
C LYS A 203 -5.67 -2.12 -5.11
N ILE A 204 -4.69 -1.55 -4.40
CA ILE A 204 -3.86 -2.27 -3.42
C ILE A 204 -4.74 -2.83 -2.29
N PHE A 205 -5.60 -2.00 -1.68
CA PHE A 205 -6.51 -2.45 -0.62
C PHE A 205 -7.44 -3.58 -1.09
N ILE A 206 -8.06 -3.43 -2.27
CA ILE A 206 -8.97 -4.42 -2.83
C ILE A 206 -8.24 -5.75 -3.10
N GLN A 207 -7.06 -5.71 -3.75
CA GLN A 207 -6.33 -6.92 -4.10
C GLN A 207 -5.75 -7.64 -2.88
N ALA A 208 -5.25 -6.89 -1.88
CA ALA A 208 -4.77 -7.46 -0.63
C ALA A 208 -5.91 -8.15 0.14
N HIS A 209 -7.09 -7.54 0.21
CA HIS A 209 -8.27 -8.16 0.81
C HIS A 209 -8.69 -9.43 0.07
N GLN A 210 -8.76 -9.39 -1.25
CA GLN A 210 -9.10 -10.55 -2.08
C GLN A 210 -8.11 -11.70 -1.90
N ALA A 211 -6.82 -11.40 -1.75
CA ALA A 211 -5.78 -12.39 -1.48
C ALA A 211 -6.02 -13.11 -0.14
N LEU A 212 -6.45 -12.38 0.91
CA LEU A 212 -6.80 -12.99 2.21
C LEU A 212 -8.15 -13.70 2.21
N TRP A 213 -9.11 -13.22 1.41
CA TRP A 213 -10.43 -13.84 1.29
C TRP A 213 -10.35 -15.21 0.61
N GLY A 214 -9.43 -15.38 -0.35
CA GLY A 214 -9.13 -16.66 -0.97
C GLY A 214 -10.29 -17.27 -1.76
N GLY A 215 -11.21 -16.44 -2.29
CA GLY A 215 -12.38 -16.91 -3.03
C GLY A 215 -13.44 -17.59 -2.16
N GLY A 216 -13.57 -17.20 -0.89
CA GLY A 216 -14.57 -17.75 0.04
C GLY A 216 -14.02 -18.76 1.05
N GLN A 217 -12.71 -19.04 1.02
CA GLN A 217 -12.05 -19.89 2.01
C GLN A 217 -12.03 -19.25 3.40
N ARG A 218 -11.94 -17.92 3.45
CA ARG A 218 -12.02 -17.15 4.68
C ARG A 218 -13.30 -16.33 4.71
N ASN A 219 -13.87 -16.15 5.89
CA ASN A 219 -14.96 -15.21 6.09
C ASN A 219 -14.51 -13.79 5.71
N PRO A 220 -15.24 -13.04 4.85
CA PRO A 220 -14.84 -11.70 4.40
C PRO A 220 -14.54 -10.73 5.54
N SER A 221 -15.32 -10.80 6.62
CA SER A 221 -15.16 -10.03 7.85
C SER A 221 -13.83 -10.31 8.53
N VAL A 222 -13.41 -11.58 8.61
CA VAL A 222 -12.13 -11.96 9.19
C VAL A 222 -10.97 -11.53 8.28
N ALA A 223 -11.11 -11.69 6.97
CA ALA A 223 -10.10 -11.23 6.01
C ALA A 223 -9.88 -9.72 6.08
N PHE A 224 -10.95 -8.95 6.23
CA PHE A 224 -10.90 -7.50 6.45
C PHE A 224 -10.20 -7.14 7.77
N ASP A 225 -10.61 -7.78 8.87
CA ASP A 225 -10.01 -7.51 10.20
C ASP A 225 -8.50 -7.79 10.23
N GLU A 226 -8.06 -8.88 9.61
CA GLU A 226 -6.64 -9.19 9.49
C GLU A 226 -5.91 -8.20 8.57
N LEU A 227 -6.51 -7.78 7.45
CA LEU A 227 -5.91 -6.75 6.60
C LEU A 227 -5.72 -5.42 7.35
N ASP A 228 -6.74 -5.00 8.11
CA ASP A 228 -6.71 -3.77 8.91
C ASP A 228 -5.58 -3.79 9.95
N LYS A 229 -5.35 -4.93 10.62
CA LYS A 229 -4.21 -5.10 11.54
C LYS A 229 -2.87 -4.89 10.83
N LEU A 230 -2.73 -5.35 9.60
CA LEU A 230 -1.50 -5.23 8.81
C LEU A 230 -1.31 -3.79 8.30
N ILE A 231 -2.39 -3.12 7.88
CA ILE A 231 -2.37 -1.68 7.56
C ILE A 231 -1.93 -0.86 8.77
N PHE A 232 -2.45 -1.19 9.95
CA PHE A 232 -2.03 -0.55 11.20
C PHE A 232 -0.53 -0.76 11.48
N CYS A 233 -0.02 -1.99 11.34
CA CYS A 233 1.42 -2.28 11.46
C CYS A 233 2.27 -1.45 10.49
N LYS A 234 1.80 -1.31 9.24
CA LYS A 234 2.47 -0.54 8.20
C LYS A 234 2.54 0.95 8.55
N ILE A 235 1.42 1.55 8.93
CA ILE A 235 1.36 2.96 9.37
C ILE A 235 2.26 3.16 10.59
N TRP A 236 2.27 2.21 11.52
CA TRP A 236 3.09 2.25 12.71
C TRP A 236 4.59 2.24 12.41
N ASP A 237 5.06 1.32 11.57
CA ASP A 237 6.46 1.24 11.13
C ASP A 237 6.90 2.50 10.37
N GLU A 238 6.03 3.05 9.53
CA GLU A 238 6.33 4.28 8.77
C GLU A 238 6.46 5.52 9.66
N LYS A 239 5.65 5.62 10.71
CA LYS A 239 5.71 6.71 11.70
C LYS A 239 6.85 6.53 12.70
N HIS A 240 7.44 5.32 12.81
CA HIS A 240 8.52 5.05 13.75
C HIS A 240 9.73 5.97 13.52
N PRO A 241 10.24 6.67 14.56
CA PRO A 241 11.42 7.51 14.43
C PRO A 241 12.65 6.70 14.02
N ARG A 242 13.09 6.92 12.78
CA ARG A 242 14.18 6.18 12.16
C ARG A 242 15.26 7.14 11.64
N LYS A 243 16.53 6.75 11.68
CA LYS A 243 17.64 7.49 11.04
C LYS A 243 17.64 7.24 9.53
N VAL A 244 18.13 8.20 8.74
CA VAL A 244 18.38 7.99 7.31
C VAL A 244 19.29 6.77 7.14
N GLY A 245 18.92 5.84 6.27
CA GLY A 245 19.64 4.58 6.06
C GLY A 245 19.28 3.40 6.89
N GLN A 246 18.40 3.57 7.86
CA GLN A 246 17.82 2.41 8.51
C GLN A 246 16.69 1.83 7.65
N PRO A 247 16.59 0.49 7.58
CA PRO A 247 15.53 -0.18 6.84
C PRO A 247 14.19 0.00 7.53
N TYR A 248 13.13 0.05 6.75
CA TYR A 248 11.77 -0.14 7.25
C TYR A 248 11.60 -1.58 7.74
N ASP A 249 10.84 -1.80 8.81
CA ASP A 249 10.62 -3.16 9.25
C ASP A 249 9.54 -3.82 8.40
N PHE A 250 8.51 -3.11 7.95
CA PHE A 250 7.46 -3.68 7.09
C PHE A 250 7.94 -3.88 5.63
N GLN A 251 8.82 -4.85 5.41
CA GLN A 251 9.30 -5.30 4.10
C GLN A 251 9.82 -6.74 4.17
N LEU A 252 10.27 -7.28 3.04
CA LEU A 252 10.99 -8.54 2.99
C LEU A 252 12.49 -8.36 3.25
N PHE A 253 13.07 -9.30 3.99
CA PHE A 253 14.52 -9.44 4.11
C PHE A 253 15.02 -10.70 3.40
N ARG A 254 16.22 -10.64 2.84
CA ARG A 254 16.89 -11.80 2.26
C ARG A 254 17.19 -12.83 3.35
N ASP A 255 17.01 -14.11 3.01
CA ASP A 255 17.25 -15.26 3.90
C ASP A 255 16.33 -15.29 5.15
N GLU A 256 15.27 -14.48 5.17
CA GLU A 256 14.22 -14.50 6.18
C GLU A 256 13.14 -15.53 5.80
N THR A 257 12.77 -16.41 6.72
CA THR A 257 11.67 -17.36 6.47
C THR A 257 10.31 -16.65 6.62
N PRO A 258 9.23 -17.19 6.02
CA PRO A 258 7.88 -16.67 6.26
C PRO A 258 7.52 -16.61 7.75
N GLU A 259 8.03 -17.55 8.56
CA GLU A 259 7.82 -17.60 10.01
C GLU A 259 8.55 -16.47 10.73
N ASP A 260 9.80 -16.17 10.38
CA ASP A 260 10.56 -15.04 10.92
C ASP A 260 9.87 -13.71 10.61
N LEU A 261 9.40 -13.55 9.36
CA LEU A 261 8.61 -12.39 8.94
C LEU A 261 7.35 -12.24 9.80
N LEU A 262 6.61 -13.32 10.01
CA LEU A 262 5.40 -13.31 10.84
C LEU A 262 5.70 -12.86 12.27
N GLU A 263 6.77 -13.38 12.88
CA GLU A 263 7.19 -12.99 14.23
C GLU A 263 7.52 -11.49 14.29
N ARG A 264 8.26 -10.98 13.30
CA ARG A 264 8.62 -9.56 13.21
C ARG A 264 7.39 -8.66 13.03
N ILE A 265 6.45 -9.03 12.17
CA ILE A 265 5.19 -8.29 11.97
C ILE A 265 4.34 -8.32 13.24
N LYS A 266 4.23 -9.46 13.94
CA LYS A 266 3.59 -9.53 15.27
C LYS A 266 4.30 -8.63 16.28
N GLY A 267 5.63 -8.55 16.24
CA GLY A 267 6.42 -7.62 17.05
C GLY A 267 6.07 -6.15 16.80
N LEU A 268 5.88 -5.75 15.54
CA LEU A 268 5.41 -4.39 15.18
C LEU A 268 3.99 -4.13 15.68
N TYR A 269 3.10 -5.11 15.49
CA TYR A 269 1.72 -5.04 15.96
C TYR A 269 1.64 -4.81 17.47
N GLU A 270 2.42 -5.57 18.25
CA GLU A 270 2.46 -5.43 19.71
C GLU A 270 2.99 -4.07 20.18
N GLN A 271 3.91 -3.47 19.45
CA GLN A 271 4.38 -2.12 19.75
C GLN A 271 3.27 -1.09 19.55
N GLY A 272 2.53 -1.18 18.45
CA GLY A 272 1.37 -0.32 18.19
C GLY A 272 0.26 -0.53 19.21
N ARG A 273 -0.09 -1.79 19.49
CA ARG A 273 -1.13 -2.17 20.46
C ARG A 273 -0.85 -1.66 21.88
N LYS A 274 0.43 -1.57 22.29
CA LYS A 274 0.80 -0.99 23.60
C LYS A 274 0.46 0.49 23.72
N LYS A 275 0.52 1.24 22.61
CA LYS A 275 0.18 2.67 22.60
C LYS A 275 -1.33 2.88 22.47
N ASP A 276 -1.97 2.09 21.61
CA ASP A 276 -3.39 2.21 21.29
C ASP A 276 -4.15 0.87 21.47
N PRO A 277 -4.28 0.38 22.72
CA PRO A 277 -4.80 -0.96 23.02
C PRO A 277 -6.30 -1.14 22.68
N GLU A 278 -7.01 -0.05 22.45
CA GLU A 278 -8.43 -0.08 22.11
C GLU A 278 -8.70 -0.26 20.61
N VAL A 279 -7.70 -0.08 19.75
CA VAL A 279 -7.87 -0.20 18.29
C VAL A 279 -8.01 -1.66 17.90
N PHE A 280 -7.16 -2.52 18.45
CA PHE A 280 -7.29 -3.95 18.28
C PHE A 280 -7.04 -4.70 19.59
N LYS A 281 -8.00 -5.55 19.95
CA LYS A 281 -7.93 -6.41 21.15
C LYS A 281 -7.30 -7.76 20.85
N ASP A 282 -7.58 -8.29 19.67
CA ASP A 282 -7.18 -9.63 19.24
C ASP A 282 -5.79 -9.63 18.60
N ASP A 283 -5.10 -10.77 18.66
CA ASP A 283 -3.80 -10.94 17.99
C ASP A 283 -3.98 -11.16 16.47
N ILE A 284 -2.87 -11.07 15.73
CA ILE A 284 -2.83 -11.47 14.31
C ILE A 284 -2.97 -12.99 14.20
N THR A 285 -3.97 -13.43 13.43
CA THR A 285 -4.29 -14.84 13.20
C THR A 285 -3.84 -15.34 11.83
N LEU A 286 -3.32 -14.45 10.98
CA LEU A 286 -2.70 -14.82 9.71
C LEU A 286 -1.62 -15.89 9.85
N THR A 287 -1.58 -16.78 8.86
CA THR A 287 -0.44 -17.68 8.64
C THR A 287 0.78 -16.89 8.15
N ALA A 288 1.95 -17.54 8.21
CA ALA A 288 3.19 -16.99 7.70
C ALA A 288 3.11 -16.62 6.21
N THR A 289 2.54 -17.51 5.39
CA THR A 289 2.34 -17.30 3.95
C THR A 289 1.36 -16.16 3.62
N GLU A 290 0.27 -16.04 4.40
CA GLU A 290 -0.68 -14.94 4.23
C GLU A 290 -0.05 -13.60 4.60
N THR A 291 0.71 -13.55 5.70
CA THR A 291 1.45 -12.36 6.13
C THR A 291 2.47 -11.94 5.07
N LEU A 292 3.23 -12.90 4.53
CA LEU A 292 4.15 -12.67 3.42
C LEU A 292 3.44 -12.07 2.20
N THR A 293 2.28 -12.60 1.85
CA THR A 293 1.47 -12.09 0.72
C THR A 293 1.06 -10.63 0.94
N ILE A 294 0.60 -10.27 2.14
CA ILE A 294 0.20 -8.89 2.44
C ILE A 294 1.39 -7.95 2.49
N VAL A 295 2.51 -8.37 3.07
CA VAL A 295 3.74 -7.57 3.06
C VAL A 295 4.17 -7.25 1.62
N LYS A 296 4.03 -8.20 0.69
CA LYS A 296 4.34 -7.98 -0.74
C LYS A 296 3.50 -6.87 -1.39
N TYR A 297 2.25 -6.66 -0.98
CA TYR A 297 1.40 -5.58 -1.50
C TYR A 297 1.77 -4.21 -0.93
N PHE A 298 2.15 -4.14 0.34
CA PHE A 298 2.31 -2.86 1.05
C PHE A 298 3.76 -2.40 1.19
N GLN A 299 4.76 -3.28 1.11
CA GLN A 299 6.16 -2.93 1.43
C GLN A 299 6.72 -1.74 0.64
N ARG A 300 6.26 -1.51 -0.60
CA ARG A 300 6.74 -0.42 -1.47
C ARG A 300 6.14 0.94 -1.12
N ILE A 301 4.89 0.97 -0.67
CA ILE A 301 4.14 2.21 -0.59
C ILE A 301 4.39 2.93 0.73
N ASN A 302 4.15 4.24 0.74
CA ASN A 302 4.18 5.09 1.92
C ASN A 302 2.77 5.56 2.25
N LEU A 303 2.08 4.91 3.19
CA LEU A 303 0.74 5.32 3.62
C LEU A 303 0.76 6.65 4.38
N ASN A 304 1.82 6.95 5.11
CA ASN A 304 1.92 8.14 5.95
C ASN A 304 2.13 9.43 5.13
N LYS A 305 3.01 9.39 4.11
CA LYS A 305 3.31 10.53 3.22
C LYS A 305 2.37 10.63 2.02
N THR A 306 1.62 9.58 1.70
CA THR A 306 0.53 9.70 0.72
C THR A 306 -0.46 10.73 1.26
N ASP A 307 -0.90 11.64 0.40
CA ASP A 307 -1.74 12.75 0.83
C ASP A 307 -3.03 12.24 1.48
N LEU A 308 -3.47 12.99 2.49
CA LEU A 308 -4.55 12.62 3.39
C LEU A 308 -5.85 12.33 2.65
N ASP A 309 -6.16 13.16 1.66
CA ASP A 309 -7.35 13.03 0.83
C ASP A 309 -7.29 11.73 0.01
N SER A 310 -6.15 11.43 -0.62
CA SER A 310 -5.95 10.19 -1.39
C SER A 310 -6.06 8.94 -0.52
N LYS A 311 -5.39 8.88 0.64
CA LYS A 311 -5.45 7.69 1.51
C LYS A 311 -6.82 7.50 2.16
N GLY A 312 -7.46 8.60 2.56
CA GLY A 312 -8.81 8.60 3.10
C GLY A 312 -9.84 8.07 2.10
N LYS A 313 -9.91 8.68 0.92
CA LYS A 313 -10.85 8.26 -0.15
C LYS A 313 -10.60 6.84 -0.64
N ALA A 314 -9.34 6.42 -0.74
CA ALA A 314 -9.00 5.05 -1.14
C ALA A 314 -9.53 4.02 -0.14
N PHE A 315 -9.34 4.29 1.16
CA PHE A 315 -9.84 3.42 2.22
C PHE A 315 -11.37 3.45 2.31
N GLU A 316 -12.00 4.62 2.19
CA GLU A 316 -13.47 4.73 2.17
C GLU A 316 -14.10 4.04 0.97
N THR A 317 -13.46 4.10 -0.20
CA THR A 317 -13.93 3.39 -1.41
C THR A 317 -13.84 1.88 -1.20
N PHE A 318 -12.71 1.39 -0.67
CA PHE A 318 -12.52 0.01 -0.29
C PHE A 318 -13.59 -0.45 0.71
N MET A 319 -13.76 0.27 1.82
CA MET A 319 -14.80 -0.01 2.83
C MET A 319 -16.21 0.01 2.22
N GLY A 320 -16.54 1.03 1.43
CA GLY A 320 -17.85 1.16 0.81
C GLY A 320 -18.18 0.00 -0.12
N SER A 321 -17.17 -0.58 -0.79
CA SER A 321 -17.34 -1.79 -1.61
C SER A 321 -17.55 -3.04 -0.74
N PHE A 322 -16.76 -3.19 0.33
CA PHE A 322 -16.80 -4.32 1.26
C PHE A 322 -18.13 -4.40 2.03
N PHE A 323 -18.58 -3.30 2.64
CA PHE A 323 -19.77 -3.31 3.49
C PHE A 323 -21.09 -3.42 2.71
N ARG A 324 -21.17 -2.81 1.52
CA ARG A 324 -22.36 -2.94 0.65
C ARG A 324 -22.45 -4.31 0.00
N GLY A 325 -21.31 -4.91 -0.33
CA GLY A 325 -21.23 -6.24 -0.90
C GLY A 325 -21.31 -7.31 0.18
N ASP A 326 -20.16 -7.74 0.67
CA ASP A 326 -19.98 -8.94 1.48
C ASP A 326 -20.65 -8.88 2.86
N PHE A 327 -20.85 -7.67 3.41
CA PHE A 327 -21.37 -7.48 4.77
C PHE A 327 -22.88 -7.14 4.83
N GLY A 328 -23.49 -6.79 3.70
CA GLY A 328 -24.92 -6.45 3.61
C GLY A 328 -25.37 -5.26 4.46
N GLN A 329 -24.46 -4.35 4.84
CA GLN A 329 -24.77 -3.17 5.64
C GLN A 329 -24.81 -1.91 4.79
N TYR A 330 -25.82 -1.08 5.03
CA TYR A 330 -26.02 0.19 4.35
C TYR A 330 -25.61 1.34 5.27
N PHE A 331 -24.55 2.05 4.90
CA PHE A 331 -24.17 3.28 5.58
C PHE A 331 -25.03 4.46 5.12
N THR A 332 -25.11 5.48 5.98
CA THR A 332 -25.74 6.76 5.63
C THR A 332 -25.12 7.31 4.34
N PRO A 333 -25.91 7.60 3.28
CA PRO A 333 -25.37 8.11 2.02
C PRO A 333 -24.57 9.41 2.22
N ARG A 334 -23.39 9.52 1.60
CA ARG A 334 -22.49 10.66 1.76
C ARG A 334 -23.14 12.03 1.50
N PRO A 335 -24.00 12.21 0.48
CA PRO A 335 -24.71 13.48 0.29
C PRO A 335 -25.59 13.87 1.50
N ILE A 336 -26.17 12.89 2.19
CA ILE A 336 -27.00 13.13 3.39
C ILE A 336 -26.12 13.48 4.58
N VAL A 337 -25.03 12.74 4.79
CA VAL A 337 -24.04 13.04 5.85
C VAL A 337 -23.52 14.47 5.67
N LYS A 338 -23.07 14.82 4.46
CA LYS A 338 -22.58 16.15 4.12
C LYS A 338 -23.62 17.22 4.38
N PHE A 339 -24.85 17.04 3.91
CA PHE A 339 -25.94 18.00 4.14
C PHE A 339 -26.17 18.29 5.63
N ILE A 340 -26.23 17.24 6.46
CA ILE A 340 -26.45 17.39 7.91
C ILE A 340 -25.29 18.14 8.55
N VAL A 341 -24.05 17.73 8.28
CA VAL A 341 -22.85 18.35 8.87
C VAL A 341 -22.68 19.80 8.42
N ASP A 342 -22.90 20.09 7.13
CA ASP A 342 -22.80 21.43 6.57
C ASP A 342 -23.81 22.39 7.22
N SER A 343 -25.00 21.88 7.57
CA SER A 343 -26.08 22.67 8.17
C SER A 343 -25.84 23.09 9.63
N LEU A 344 -24.88 22.47 10.32
CA LEU A 344 -24.57 22.74 11.73
C LEU A 344 -23.35 23.65 11.86
N PRO A 345 -23.31 24.63 12.78
CA PRO A 345 -22.16 25.53 12.95
C PRO A 345 -21.00 24.88 13.74
N ILE A 346 -20.60 23.66 13.36
CA ILE A 346 -19.47 22.93 13.93
C ILE A 346 -18.17 23.66 13.60
N ASN A 347 -17.31 23.85 14.60
CA ASN A 347 -15.97 24.45 14.49
C ASN A 347 -14.95 23.69 15.35
N ASN A 348 -13.67 24.09 15.31
CA ASN A 348 -12.57 23.41 15.98
C ASN A 348 -12.67 23.32 17.53
N HIS A 349 -13.56 24.09 18.16
CA HIS A 349 -13.82 24.04 19.60
C HIS A 349 -15.06 23.21 19.96
N SER A 350 -15.84 22.78 18.97
CA SER A 350 -17.10 22.06 19.17
C SER A 350 -16.85 20.62 19.57
N ARG A 351 -17.49 20.13 20.63
CA ARG A 351 -17.49 18.69 20.98
C ARG A 351 -18.63 17.98 20.26
N VAL A 352 -18.29 17.00 19.43
CA VAL A 352 -19.21 16.30 18.53
C VAL A 352 -19.27 14.82 18.89
N LEU A 353 -20.48 14.29 19.01
CA LEU A 353 -20.74 12.87 19.27
C LEU A 353 -21.60 12.25 18.16
N ASP A 354 -21.19 11.08 17.69
CA ASP A 354 -22.05 10.17 16.96
C ASP A 354 -22.32 8.92 17.82
N THR A 355 -23.57 8.76 18.26
CA THR A 355 -23.98 7.67 19.16
C THR A 355 -24.18 6.32 18.46
N SER A 356 -24.10 6.28 17.13
CA SER A 356 -24.25 5.06 16.30
C SER A 356 -23.39 5.20 15.05
N CYS A 357 -22.09 5.33 15.26
CA CYS A 357 -21.20 5.91 14.27
C CYS A 357 -20.91 5.03 13.06
N GLY A 358 -21.22 3.73 13.13
CA GLY A 358 -20.89 2.81 12.05
C GLY A 358 -19.41 2.91 11.70
N SER A 359 -19.12 3.13 10.42
CA SER A 359 -17.77 3.34 9.87
C SER A 359 -17.12 4.71 10.15
N GLY A 360 -17.79 5.58 10.93
CA GLY A 360 -17.29 6.91 11.28
C GLY A 360 -17.64 8.03 10.28
N GLY A 361 -18.60 7.79 9.37
CA GLY A 361 -18.90 8.72 8.28
C GLY A 361 -19.24 10.15 8.72
N PHE A 362 -20.06 10.32 9.76
CA PHE A 362 -20.36 11.65 10.32
C PHE A 362 -19.15 12.32 10.96
N LEU A 363 -18.34 11.55 11.70
CA LEU A 363 -17.14 12.07 12.37
C LEU A 363 -16.12 12.59 11.35
N LEU A 364 -15.92 11.85 10.26
CA LEU A 364 -15.04 12.26 9.18
C LEU A 364 -15.54 13.50 8.45
N HIS A 365 -16.85 13.61 8.18
CA HIS A 365 -17.37 14.83 7.55
C HIS A 365 -17.27 16.04 8.49
N ALA A 366 -17.43 15.85 9.81
CA ALA A 366 -17.18 16.92 10.78
C ALA A 366 -15.69 17.33 10.80
N LEU A 367 -14.77 16.36 10.72
CA LEU A 367 -13.34 16.59 10.58
C LEU A 367 -13.01 17.37 9.30
N ASP A 368 -13.55 16.95 8.16
CA ASP A 368 -13.33 17.59 6.86
C ASP A 368 -13.86 19.02 6.84
N LYS A 369 -15.02 19.28 7.47
CA LYS A 369 -15.53 20.64 7.65
C LYS A 369 -14.58 21.53 8.44
N VAL A 370 -14.00 21.03 9.53
CA VAL A 370 -13.02 21.81 10.32
C VAL A 370 -11.70 21.97 9.57
N ARG A 371 -11.30 21.01 8.71
CA ARG A 371 -10.15 21.18 7.79
C ARG A 371 -10.41 22.24 6.74
N GLU A 372 -11.61 22.29 6.17
CA GLU A 372 -12.02 23.33 5.23
C GLU A 372 -11.95 24.70 5.90
N GLN A 373 -12.46 24.84 7.13
CA GLN A 373 -12.32 26.06 7.93
C GLN A 373 -10.86 26.43 8.19
N ALA A 374 -9.99 25.46 8.50
CA ALA A 374 -8.56 25.72 8.68
C ALA A 374 -7.92 26.37 7.43
N ASN A 375 -8.40 26.02 6.22
CA ASN A 375 -7.93 26.61 4.96
C ASN A 375 -8.33 28.09 4.80
N GLU A 376 -9.38 28.54 5.50
CA GLU A 376 -9.82 29.93 5.52
C GLU A 376 -8.97 30.78 6.48
N PHE A 377 -8.42 30.16 7.52
CA PHE A 377 -7.64 30.84 8.56
C PHE A 377 -6.12 30.81 8.32
N TYR A 378 -5.60 29.78 7.66
CA TYR A 378 -4.15 29.54 7.54
C TYR A 378 -3.74 29.19 6.11
N ASP A 379 -2.61 29.72 5.66
CA ASP A 379 -1.97 29.27 4.43
C ASP A 379 -1.37 27.87 4.65
N LYS A 380 -1.85 26.86 3.90
CA LYS A 380 -1.41 25.45 4.04
C LYS A 380 0.10 25.25 3.96
N VAL A 381 0.81 26.11 3.21
CA VAL A 381 2.25 25.95 2.95
C VAL A 381 3.06 26.78 3.93
N LYS A 382 2.65 28.02 4.20
CA LYS A 382 3.40 28.94 5.07
C LYS A 382 3.12 28.71 6.55
N GLU A 383 1.90 28.27 6.88
CA GLU A 383 1.38 28.12 8.23
C GLU A 383 0.97 26.67 8.51
N GLU A 384 1.66 25.71 7.88
CA GLU A 384 1.38 24.27 7.94
C GLU A 384 1.16 23.75 9.37
N LYS A 385 1.99 24.19 10.34
CA LYS A 385 1.88 23.74 11.74
C LYS A 385 0.62 24.23 12.43
N ASP A 386 0.23 25.49 12.21
CA ASP A 386 -0.95 26.07 12.83
C ASP A 386 -2.22 25.57 12.14
N HIS A 387 -2.18 25.40 10.82
CA HIS A 387 -3.20 24.69 10.03
C HIS A 387 -3.43 23.28 10.57
N PHE A 388 -2.36 22.49 10.67
CA PHE A 388 -2.40 21.12 11.19
C PHE A 388 -2.96 21.07 12.60
N ARG A 389 -2.43 21.90 13.51
CA ARG A 389 -2.88 21.95 14.90
C ARG A 389 -4.37 22.31 15.00
N HIS A 390 -4.86 23.24 14.18
CA HIS A 390 -6.26 23.69 14.22
C HIS A 390 -7.26 22.55 14.04
N TRP A 391 -7.07 21.71 13.01
CA TRP A 391 -7.98 20.59 12.76
C TRP A 391 -7.59 19.34 13.54
N HIS A 392 -6.30 19.10 13.78
CA HIS A 392 -5.84 17.90 14.48
C HIS A 392 -6.22 17.94 15.97
N ASP A 393 -6.13 19.10 16.64
CA ASP A 393 -6.61 19.22 18.03
C ASP A 393 -8.10 18.93 18.14
N PHE A 394 -8.90 19.36 17.16
CA PHE A 394 -10.33 19.03 17.08
C PHE A 394 -10.54 17.53 16.89
N ALA A 395 -9.83 16.92 15.95
CA ALA A 395 -9.92 15.49 15.68
C ALA A 395 -9.59 14.66 16.93
N GLU A 396 -8.49 15.01 17.58
CA GLU A 396 -7.92 14.32 18.74
C GLU A 396 -8.79 14.43 20.00
N LYS A 397 -9.38 15.61 20.25
CA LYS A 397 -9.98 15.94 21.56
C LYS A 397 -11.50 16.07 21.53
N ASN A 398 -12.07 16.31 20.36
CA ASN A 398 -13.44 16.81 20.26
C ASN A 398 -14.38 15.94 19.40
N LEU A 399 -13.87 14.92 18.70
CA LEU A 399 -14.69 13.94 17.98
C LEU A 399 -14.87 12.67 18.80
N PHE A 400 -16.10 12.17 18.91
CA PHE A 400 -16.44 10.97 19.69
C PHE A 400 -17.44 10.10 18.95
N GLY A 401 -17.25 8.78 19.01
CA GLY A 401 -18.13 7.81 18.38
C GLY A 401 -18.53 6.69 19.32
N ILE A 402 -19.73 6.15 19.16
CA ILE A 402 -20.18 4.92 19.81
C ILE A 402 -20.70 3.98 18.74
N GLU A 403 -20.22 2.74 18.76
CA GLU A 403 -20.67 1.68 17.87
C GLU A 403 -20.81 0.38 18.68
N ILE A 404 -21.96 -0.30 18.54
CA ILE A 404 -22.26 -1.49 19.32
C ILE A 404 -21.47 -2.71 18.84
N ASN A 405 -21.18 -2.79 17.54
CA ASN A 405 -20.44 -3.89 16.96
C ASN A 405 -18.93 -3.61 17.04
N ASP A 406 -18.21 -4.43 17.80
CA ASP A 406 -16.75 -4.30 17.98
C ASP A 406 -15.99 -4.24 16.65
N GLN A 407 -16.38 -5.01 15.62
CA GLN A 407 -15.69 -5.01 14.33
C GLN A 407 -15.92 -3.71 13.54
N ILE A 408 -17.14 -3.19 13.54
CA ILE A 408 -17.45 -1.92 12.86
C ILE A 408 -16.80 -0.76 13.62
N ALA A 409 -16.79 -0.81 14.95
CA ALA A 409 -16.08 0.16 15.77
C ALA A 409 -14.58 0.19 15.40
N ARG A 410 -13.92 -0.98 15.26
CA ARG A 410 -12.51 -1.05 14.79
C ARG A 410 -12.33 -0.44 13.41
N THR A 411 -13.26 -0.71 12.50
CA THR A 411 -13.23 -0.12 11.16
C THR A 411 -13.29 1.41 11.24
N ALA A 412 -14.18 1.97 12.06
CA ALA A 412 -14.23 3.42 12.28
C ALA A 412 -12.92 3.94 12.86
N LYS A 413 -12.34 3.26 13.86
CA LYS A 413 -11.02 3.64 14.40
C LYS A 413 -9.93 3.65 13.34
N MET A 414 -9.86 2.62 12.50
CA MET A 414 -8.91 2.55 11.40
C MET A 414 -9.14 3.65 10.37
N ASN A 415 -10.40 3.93 10.05
CA ASN A 415 -10.77 5.01 9.15
C ASN A 415 -10.30 6.36 9.72
N MET A 416 -10.49 6.59 11.01
CA MET A 416 -10.01 7.79 11.69
C MET A 416 -8.47 7.89 11.74
N ILE A 417 -7.75 6.79 12.04
CA ILE A 417 -6.28 6.72 12.03
C ILE A 417 -5.72 7.04 10.65
N ILE A 418 -6.34 6.52 9.59
CA ILE A 418 -5.93 6.79 8.20
C ILE A 418 -6.11 8.27 7.87
N HIS A 419 -7.11 8.91 8.46
CA HIS A 419 -7.32 10.34 8.36
C HIS A 419 -6.50 11.15 9.39
N ASP A 420 -5.47 10.57 10.02
CA ASP A 420 -4.59 11.27 10.97
C ASP A 420 -5.34 12.08 12.04
N ASP A 421 -6.42 11.53 12.57
CA ASP A 421 -7.18 12.14 13.67
C ASP A 421 -6.42 12.16 15.01
N GLY A 422 -5.41 11.29 15.13
CA GLY A 422 -4.52 11.21 16.27
C GLY A 422 -5.06 10.37 17.43
N HIS A 423 -6.38 10.25 17.63
CA HIS A 423 -6.98 9.55 18.78
C HIS A 423 -8.33 8.89 18.47
N THR A 424 -8.44 7.60 18.77
CA THR A 424 -9.59 6.77 18.41
C THR A 424 -10.76 6.85 19.39
N ASN A 425 -11.29 8.04 19.67
CA ASN A 425 -12.43 8.28 20.60
C ASN A 425 -13.76 7.59 20.21
N VAL A 426 -13.70 6.62 19.29
CA VAL A 426 -14.74 5.65 18.99
C VAL A 426 -14.73 4.54 20.05
N ILE A 427 -15.88 4.23 20.63
CA ILE A 427 -16.02 3.21 21.67
C ILE A 427 -16.91 2.07 21.19
N ALA A 428 -16.44 0.85 21.39
CA ALA A 428 -17.21 -0.36 21.13
C ALA A 428 -18.16 -0.66 22.32
N SER A 429 -19.35 -0.07 22.30
CA SER A 429 -20.33 -0.18 23.40
C SER A 429 -21.76 0.00 22.92
N ASP A 430 -22.71 -0.51 23.71
CA ASP A 430 -24.12 -0.16 23.57
C ASP A 430 -24.31 1.32 23.95
N GLY A 431 -24.76 2.13 22.99
CA GLY A 431 -24.99 3.57 23.18
C GLY A 431 -26.20 3.92 24.06
N LEU A 432 -26.98 2.93 24.50
CA LEU A 432 -28.05 3.12 25.48
C LEU A 432 -27.55 3.07 26.94
N LEU A 433 -26.29 2.71 27.17
CA LEU A 433 -25.68 2.67 28.49
C LEU A 433 -25.35 4.07 29.03
N SER A 434 -25.09 4.15 30.34
CA SER A 434 -24.59 5.39 30.93
C SER A 434 -23.15 5.66 30.50
N ASP A 435 -22.75 6.93 30.48
CA ASP A 435 -21.36 7.32 30.23
C ASP A 435 -20.39 6.62 31.20
N LYS A 436 -20.74 6.48 32.48
CA LYS A 436 -19.94 5.75 33.47
C LYS A 436 -19.70 4.29 33.11
N ASP A 437 -20.71 3.58 32.61
CA ASP A 437 -20.58 2.18 32.20
C ASP A 437 -19.68 2.07 30.96
N MET A 438 -19.83 2.99 30.01
CA MET A 438 -19.00 3.03 28.80
C MET A 438 -17.55 3.41 29.10
N GLN A 439 -17.33 4.37 30.00
CA GLN A 439 -16.01 4.77 30.50
C GLN A 439 -15.31 3.61 31.22
N ALA A 440 -16.04 2.81 32.00
CA ALA A 440 -15.50 1.64 32.67
C ALA A 440 -15.04 0.56 31.67
N LYS A 441 -15.74 0.41 30.54
CA LYS A 441 -15.43 -0.56 29.48
C LYS A 441 -14.28 -0.11 28.57
N SER A 442 -14.23 1.17 28.19
CA SER A 442 -13.26 1.74 27.24
C SER A 442 -12.02 2.35 27.89
N LYS A 443 -12.10 2.76 29.16
CA LYS A 443 -11.14 3.67 29.81
C LYS A 443 -11.08 5.07 29.19
N ASN A 444 -11.92 5.38 28.20
CA ASN A 444 -12.05 6.72 27.66
C ASN A 444 -12.88 7.58 28.62
N LYS A 445 -12.21 8.33 29.49
CA LYS A 445 -12.83 9.21 30.50
C LYS A 445 -13.39 10.51 29.94
N GLU A 446 -13.07 10.83 28.69
CA GLU A 446 -13.48 12.08 28.06
C GLU A 446 -14.91 12.00 27.51
N LEU A 447 -15.47 10.81 27.31
CA LEU A 447 -16.88 10.65 26.95
C LEU A 447 -17.77 10.90 28.17
N VAL A 448 -18.18 12.15 28.37
CA VAL A 448 -19.02 12.59 29.50
C VAL A 448 -20.33 13.19 28.98
N TYR A 449 -21.47 12.69 29.47
CA TYR A 449 -22.77 13.20 29.05
C TYR A 449 -22.99 14.65 29.48
N GLY A 450 -23.71 15.43 28.65
CA GLY A 450 -23.94 16.85 28.88
C GLY A 450 -22.78 17.77 28.52
N THR A 451 -21.69 17.24 27.95
CA THR A 451 -20.51 18.04 27.52
C THR A 451 -20.41 18.25 26.00
N PHE A 452 -21.30 17.64 25.23
CA PHE A 452 -21.28 17.68 23.77
C PHE A 452 -22.13 18.83 23.24
N ASP A 453 -21.59 19.58 22.29
CA ASP A 453 -22.28 20.69 21.62
C ASP A 453 -23.21 20.17 20.50
N PHE A 454 -22.76 19.13 19.79
CA PHE A 454 -23.51 18.55 18.67
C PHE A 454 -23.57 17.03 18.77
N ILE A 455 -24.76 16.48 18.50
CA ILE A 455 -24.96 15.06 18.29
C ILE A 455 -25.42 14.86 16.84
N ILE A 456 -24.58 14.17 16.05
CA ILE A 456 -24.86 13.84 14.64
C ILE A 456 -24.84 12.32 14.51
N THR A 457 -26.01 11.72 14.32
CA THR A 457 -26.16 10.26 14.40
C THR A 457 -27.27 9.78 13.48
N ASN A 458 -27.12 8.56 12.96
CA ASN A 458 -28.17 7.82 12.26
C ASN A 458 -28.38 6.49 12.98
N PRO A 459 -29.18 6.47 14.06
CA PRO A 459 -29.35 5.29 14.88
C PRO A 459 -30.12 4.19 14.13
N PRO A 460 -29.98 2.91 14.54
CA PRO A 460 -30.72 1.82 13.92
C PRO A 460 -32.24 2.01 14.08
N PHE A 461 -32.98 1.91 12.97
CA PHE A 461 -34.44 2.18 12.96
C PHE A 461 -35.32 1.10 13.61
N GLY A 462 -34.76 -0.06 13.96
CA GLY A 462 -35.51 -1.21 14.51
C GLY A 462 -36.48 -1.85 13.52
N SER A 463 -36.62 -3.19 13.55
CA SER A 463 -37.45 -3.94 12.60
C SER A 463 -38.76 -4.49 13.18
N SER A 464 -39.19 -4.06 14.37
CA SER A 464 -40.52 -4.43 14.87
C SER A 464 -41.12 -3.41 15.85
N ILE A 465 -42.12 -2.67 15.38
CA ILE A 465 -43.20 -2.22 16.26
C ILE A 465 -44.09 -3.44 16.47
N LYS A 466 -43.88 -4.17 17.57
CA LYS A 466 -44.94 -5.10 18.03
C LYS A 466 -46.09 -4.21 18.52
N GLN A 467 -47.11 -4.06 17.68
CA GLN A 467 -48.41 -3.53 18.08
C GLN A 467 -49.06 -4.41 19.14
#